data_AF-A0A519ZZ94-F1
#
_entry.id   AF-A0A519ZZ94-F1
#
_cell.length_a   1.000
_cell.length_b   1.000
_cell.length_c   1.000
_cell.angle_alpha   90.00
_cell.angle_beta   90.00
_cell.angle_gamma   90.00
#
_symmetry.space_group_name_H-M   'P 1'
#
loop_
_entity.id
_entity.type
_entity.pdbx_description
1 polymer ?
#
loop_
_entity_poly.entity_id
_entity_poly.type
_entity_poly.pdbx_seq_one_letter_code
_entity_poly.pdbx_strand_id
1 'polypeptide(L)' 'MFQKLCGVFYVGGYQPAQKWLKVRKGRVLEFDDILHYQKIILALKRTSDLMVEIDKVIEV' A
#
# COMPACT_ATOMS: atom_id res chain seq x y z
N MET A 1 0.44 -14.52 4.67
CA MET A 1 -0.26 -13.47 5.45
C MET A 1 0.02 -12.05 4.90
N PHE A 2 1.25 -11.68 4.54
CA PHE A 2 1.57 -10.33 4.02
C PHE A 2 1.15 -10.01 2.57
N GLN A 3 0.91 -11.02 1.72
CA GLN A 3 0.47 -10.79 0.33
C GLN A 3 -1.01 -10.40 0.19
N LYS A 4 -1.86 -10.66 1.19
CA LYS A 4 -3.32 -10.49 1.07
C LYS A 4 -3.83 -9.06 1.28
N LEU A 5 -3.07 -8.16 1.91
CA LEU A 5 -3.48 -6.75 2.09
C LEU A 5 -3.13 -5.84 0.91
N CYS A 6 -2.10 -6.18 0.13
CA CYS A 6 -1.51 -5.31 -0.90
C CYS A 6 -2.31 -5.27 -2.22
N GLY A 7 -3.28 -6.18 -2.40
CA GLY A 7 -3.89 -6.45 -3.70
C GLY A 7 -5.02 -5.51 -4.16
N VAL A 8 -5.47 -4.54 -3.36
CA VAL A 8 -6.76 -3.87 -3.63
C VAL A 8 -6.70 -2.34 -3.77
N PHE A 9 -5.59 -1.67 -3.40
CA PHE A 9 -5.52 -0.21 -3.46
C PHE A 9 -4.83 0.28 -4.73
N TYR A 10 -5.62 0.78 -5.67
CA TYR A 10 -5.15 1.37 -6.93
C TYR A 10 -5.09 2.88 -6.81
N VAL A 11 -3.97 3.48 -7.23
CA VAL A 11 -3.82 4.92 -7.38
C VAL A 11 -3.51 5.18 -8.85
N GLY A 12 -4.41 5.87 -9.55
CA GLY A 12 -4.22 6.21 -10.97
C GLY A 12 -3.99 5.00 -11.89
N GLY A 13 -4.65 3.87 -11.61
CA GLY A 13 -4.58 2.66 -12.44
C GLY A 13 -3.39 1.73 -12.16
N TYR A 14 -2.55 2.01 -11.16
CA TYR A 14 -1.49 1.09 -10.72
C TYR A 14 -1.52 0.87 -9.22
N GLN A 15 -0.90 -0.22 -8.77
CA GLN A 15 -0.76 -0.55 -7.35
C GLN A 15 0.63 -0.12 -6.86
N PRO A 16 0.75 0.91 -5.99
CA PRO A 16 2.04 1.48 -5.60
C PRO A 16 2.98 0.46 -4.93
N ALA A 17 2.46 -0.33 -4.00
CA ALA A 17 3.25 -1.34 -3.30
C ALA A 17 3.72 -2.47 -4.24
N GLN A 18 2.88 -2.93 -5.16
CA GLN A 18 3.31 -3.89 -6.18
C GLN A 18 4.36 -3.31 -7.13
N LYS A 19 4.19 -2.06 -7.58
CA LYS A 19 5.16 -1.38 -8.45
C LYS A 19 6.53 -1.30 -7.76
N TRP A 20 6.55 -0.98 -6.46
CA TRP A 20 7.79 -0.90 -5.68
C TRP A 20 8.55 -2.24 -5.63
N LEU A 21 7.83 -3.36 -5.42
CA LEU A 21 8.42 -4.70 -5.44
C LEU A 21 8.87 -5.13 -6.84
N LYS A 22 8.09 -4.81 -7.89
CA LYS A 22 8.42 -5.16 -9.28
C LYS A 22 9.77 -4.58 -9.71
N VAL A 23 10.07 -3.34 -9.33
CA VAL A 23 11.36 -2.68 -9.64
C VAL A 23 12.55 -3.34 -8.93
N ARG A 24 12.31 -4.06 -7.83
CA ARG A 24 13.35 -4.70 -7.00
C ARG A 24 13.42 -6.22 -7.15
N LYS A 25 12.71 -6.77 -8.13
CA LYS A 25 12.73 -8.21 -8.40
C LYS A 25 14.16 -8.66 -8.74
N GLY A 26 14.61 -9.75 -8.10
CA GLY A 26 15.97 -10.29 -8.29
C GLY A 26 17.05 -9.62 -7.45
N ARG A 27 16.68 -8.73 -6.52
CA ARG A 27 17.59 -8.13 -5.53
C ARG A 27 17.25 -8.66 -4.14
N VAL A 28 18.26 -8.79 -3.29
CA VAL A 28 18.04 -9.00 -1.84
C VAL A 28 17.56 -7.67 -1.25
N LEU A 29 16.52 -7.71 -0.44
CA LEU A 29 16.02 -6.53 0.27
C LEU A 29 16.72 -6.44 1.61
N GLU A 30 17.38 -5.32 1.85
CA GLU A 30 18.00 -5.03 3.13
C GLU A 30 16.94 -4.61 4.15
N PHE A 31 17.34 -4.52 5.42
CA PHE A 31 16.43 -4.12 6.49
C PHE A 31 15.71 -2.78 6.21
N ASP A 32 16.43 -1.79 5.68
CA ASP A 32 15.87 -0.48 5.32
C ASP A 32 14.86 -0.56 4.17
N ASP A 33 15.08 -1.45 3.20
CA ASP A 33 14.12 -1.71 2.12
C ASP A 33 12.81 -2.29 2.69
N ILE A 34 12.91 -3.21 3.64
CA ILE A 34 11.76 -3.82 4.31
C ILE A 34 11.01 -2.75 5.12
N LEU A 35 11.73 -1.93 5.89
CA LEU A 35 11.17 -0.82 6.66
C LEU A 35 10.45 0.19 5.75
N HIS A 36 11.07 0.54 4.63
CA HIS A 36 10.48 1.44 3.64
C HIS A 36 9.20 0.83 3.04
N TYR A 37 9.24 -0.44 2.67
CA TYR A 37 8.07 -1.13 2.14
C TYR A 37 6.92 -1.17 3.16
N GLN A 38 7.21 -1.41 4.44
CA GLN A 38 6.20 -1.34 5.51
C GLN A 38 5.57 0.06 5.63
N LYS A 39 6.37 1.13 5.52
CA LYS A 39 5.86 2.50 5.52
C LYS A 39 4.90 2.76 4.35
N ILE A 40 5.21 2.23 3.15
CA ILE A 40 4.31 2.31 1.99
C ILE A 40 2.98 1.63 2.31
N ILE A 41 3.01 0.39 2.83
CA ILE A 41 1.79 -0.35 3.19
C ILE A 41 0.96 0.40 4.24
N LEU A 42 1.62 0.95 5.27
CA LEU A 42 0.95 1.70 6.34
C LEU A 42 0.28 2.97 5.81
N ALA A 43 0.95 3.71 4.93
CA ALA A 43 0.39 4.91 4.30
C ALA A 43 -0.86 4.56 3.48
N LEU A 44 -0.79 3.54 2.61
CA LEU A 44 -1.92 3.10 1.79
C LEU A 44 -3.11 2.65 2.65
N LYS A 45 -2.84 1.90 3.73
CA LYS A 45 -3.89 1.47 4.66
C LYS A 45 -4.57 2.67 5.32
N ARG A 46 -3.79 3.59 5.89
CA ARG A 46 -4.35 4.79 6.55
C ARG A 46 -5.17 5.64 5.59
N THR A 47 -4.73 5.80 4.35
CA THR A 47 -5.50 6.51 3.33
C THR A 47 -6.82 5.80 3.03
N SER A 48 -6.80 4.47 2.85
CA SER A 48 -8.01 3.69 2.61
C SER A 48 -9.00 3.78 3.78
N ASP A 49 -8.51 3.67 5.01
CA ASP A 49 -9.34 3.76 6.22
C ASP A 49 -9.99 5.15 6.32
N LEU A 50 -9.21 6.22 6.08
CA LEU A 50 -9.70 7.59 6.09
C LEU A 50 -10.75 7.86 5.00
N MET A 51 -10.58 7.30 3.80
CA MET A 51 -11.59 7.45 2.73
C MET A 51 -12.94 6.87 3.16
N VAL A 52 -12.95 5.69 3.78
CA VAL A 52 -14.17 5.06 4.31
C VAL A 52 -14.80 5.91 5.42
N GLU A 53 -13.99 6.57 6.26
CA GLU A 53 -14.49 7.49 7.28
C GLU A 53 -15.13 8.74 6.66
N ILE A 54 -14.55 9.30 5.60
CA ILE A 54 -15.12 10.44 4.87
C ILE A 54 -16.44 10.07 4.21
N ASP A 55 -16.52 8.92 3.54
CA ASP A 55 -17.74 8.47 2.85
C ASP A 55 -18.92 8.35 3.83
N LYS A 56 -18.69 7.85 5.05
CA LYS A 56 -19.70 7.78 6.11
C LYS A 56 -20.24 9.14 6.56
N VAL A 57 -19.43 10.20 6.46
CA VAL A 57 -19.85 11.57 6.81
C VAL A 57 -20.66 12.20 5.68
N ILE A 58 -20.37 11.85 4.43
CA ILE A 58 -21.02 12.41 3.24
C ILE A 58 -22.37 11.75 2.94
N GLU A 59 -22.58 10.48 3.28
CA GLU A 59 -23.87 9.78 3.12
C GLU A 59 -24.96 10.18 4.14
N VAL A 60 -24.90 11.39 4.73
CA VAL A 60 -25.89 11.96 5.65
C VAL A 60 -26.83 12.95 4.95
#